data_AF-A0AAW2N6L4-F1
#
_entry.id   AF-A0AAW2N6L4-F1
#
_cell.length_a   1.000
_cell.length_b   1.000
_cell.length_c   1.000
_cell.angle_alpha   90.00
_cell.angle_beta   90.00
_cell.angle_gamma   90.00
#
_symmetry.space_group_name_H-M   'P 1'
#
loop_
_entity.id
_entity.type
_entity.pdbx_description
1 polymer ?
#
loop_
_entity_poly.entity_id
_entity_poly.type
_entity_poly.pdbx_seq_one_letter_code
_entity_poly.pdbx_strand_id
1 'polypeptide(L)'
;MDHPKNIVSSNPTTVSTLYQALASGNRNISALIATDLEWWFHGPQNCHHMMKMLTGESSPSDFKFQPRSMDAIDDNCVIVEGWEGAQVYWVHVWTLKDGVITQFREYFNTWLSVRDLRPLNCLTSTTTLWQSHPQDLAPRSLPELMFAI
;
A
#
# COMPACT_ATOMS: atom_id res chain seq x y z
N MET A 1 40.19 0.96 -2.61
CA MET A 1 39.23 -0.14 -2.78
C MET A 1 37.89 0.40 -2.33
N ASP A 2 37.07 0.83 -3.27
CA ASP A 2 35.71 1.27 -2.98
C ASP A 2 34.89 0.06 -2.55
N HIS A 3 34.37 0.12 -1.33
CA HIS A 3 33.29 -0.78 -0.93
C HIS A 3 32.07 -0.45 -1.79
N PRO A 4 31.39 -1.44 -2.39
CA PRO A 4 30.12 -1.18 -3.03
C PRO A 4 29.17 -0.64 -1.96
N LYS A 5 28.74 0.61 -2.10
CA LYS A 5 27.59 1.14 -1.39
C LYS A 5 26.43 0.23 -1.75
N ASN A 6 26.09 -0.68 -0.85
CA ASN A 6 24.82 -1.37 -0.89
C ASN A 6 23.78 -0.24 -0.82
N ILE A 7 23.18 0.11 -1.97
CA ILE A 7 22.17 1.14 -2.02
C ILE A 7 20.97 0.52 -1.33
N VAL A 8 20.88 0.72 -0.01
CA VAL A 8 19.65 0.46 0.73
C VAL A 8 18.63 1.40 0.10
N SER A 9 17.80 0.88 -0.80
CA SER A 9 16.72 1.64 -1.39
C SER A 9 15.78 2.04 -0.28
N SER A 10 15.42 3.32 -0.23
CA SER A 10 14.41 3.81 0.72
C SER A 10 13.10 3.03 0.52
N ASN A 11 12.35 2.75 1.58
CA ASN A 11 11.13 1.93 1.51
C ASN A 11 10.12 2.39 0.43
N PRO A 12 9.84 3.71 0.27
CA PRO A 12 9.04 4.21 -0.86
C PRO A 12 9.62 3.87 -2.24
N THR A 13 10.95 3.79 -2.38
CA THR A 13 11.60 3.40 -3.63
C THR A 13 11.32 1.94 -3.96
N THR A 14 11.39 1.03 -2.97
CA THR A 14 11.01 -0.39 -3.16
C THR A 14 9.56 -0.49 -3.63
N VAL A 15 8.64 0.21 -2.95
CA VAL A 15 7.21 0.19 -3.30
C VAL A 15 6.96 0.81 -4.67
N SER A 16 7.59 1.93 -5.00
CA SER A 16 7.50 2.56 -6.33
C SER A 16 8.01 1.63 -7.43
N THR A 17 9.13 0.96 -7.19
CA THR A 17 9.70 -0.04 -8.12
C THR A 17 8.73 -1.19 -8.35
N LEU A 18 8.05 -1.66 -7.29
CA LEU A 18 7.00 -2.69 -7.42
C LEU A 18 5.88 -2.22 -8.37
N TYR A 19 5.30 -1.04 -8.17
CA TYR A 19 4.25 -0.54 -9.06
C TYR A 19 4.72 -0.37 -10.51
N GLN A 20 5.94 0.11 -10.74
CA GLN A 20 6.51 0.23 -12.08
C GLN A 20 6.70 -1.14 -12.76
N ALA A 21 7.17 -2.14 -12.01
CA ALA A 21 7.29 -3.51 -12.50
C ALA A 21 5.91 -4.08 -12.87
N LEU A 22 4.91 -3.93 -12.00
CA LEU A 22 3.55 -4.38 -12.26
C LEU A 22 2.93 -3.70 -13.48
N ALA A 23 3.07 -2.38 -13.61
CA ALA A 23 2.55 -1.61 -14.73
C ALA A 23 3.19 -2.00 -16.09
N SER A 24 4.47 -2.42 -16.07
CA SER A 24 5.17 -2.91 -17.26
C SER A 24 4.95 -4.41 -17.54
N GLY A 25 4.19 -5.10 -16.69
CA GLY A 25 4.01 -6.56 -16.79
C GLY A 25 5.26 -7.36 -16.42
N ASN A 26 6.26 -6.71 -15.82
CA ASN A 26 7.45 -7.38 -15.33
C ASN A 26 7.12 -8.15 -14.05
N ARG A 27 7.21 -9.48 -14.14
CA ARG A 27 6.92 -10.39 -13.02
C ARG A 27 8.12 -10.67 -12.12
N ASN A 28 9.30 -10.11 -12.41
CA ASN A 28 10.50 -10.31 -11.61
C ASN A 28 10.54 -9.36 -10.41
N ILE A 29 9.63 -9.58 -9.46
CA ILE A 29 9.46 -8.79 -8.23
C ILE A 29 9.88 -9.55 -6.96
N SER A 30 10.45 -10.75 -7.11
CA SER A 30 10.85 -11.63 -6.00
C SER A 30 11.94 -11.04 -5.11
N ALA A 31 12.72 -10.08 -5.61
CA ALA A 31 13.69 -9.33 -4.81
C ALA A 31 13.04 -8.23 -3.94
N LEU A 32 11.81 -7.83 -4.25
CA LEU A 32 11.09 -6.75 -3.57
C LEU A 32 10.13 -7.28 -2.49
N ILE A 33 9.65 -8.51 -2.64
CA ILE A 33 8.61 -9.11 -1.80
C ILE A 33 9.15 -10.39 -1.16
N ALA A 34 8.97 -10.52 0.14
CA ALA A 34 9.31 -11.72 0.88
C ALA A 34 8.50 -12.93 0.39
N THR A 35 9.11 -14.11 0.41
CA THR A 35 8.45 -15.36 -0.03
C THR A 35 7.25 -15.74 0.82
N ASP A 36 7.22 -15.29 2.07
CA ASP A 36 6.20 -15.54 3.08
C ASP A 36 5.33 -14.30 3.34
N LEU A 37 5.05 -13.51 2.30
CA LEU A 37 4.20 -12.31 2.36
C LEU A 37 2.89 -12.58 3.13
N GLU A 38 2.73 -11.93 4.28
CA GLU A 38 1.46 -11.91 5.00
C GLU A 38 0.53 -10.87 4.36
N TRP A 39 -0.72 -11.24 4.09
CA TRP A 39 -1.64 -10.33 3.42
C TRP A 39 -3.05 -10.35 4.00
N TRP A 40 -3.72 -9.20 3.89
CA TRP A 40 -5.12 -9.01 4.27
C TRP A 40 -5.85 -8.18 3.22
N PHE A 41 -7.15 -8.44 3.08
CA PHE A 41 -8.01 -7.70 2.18
C PHE A 41 -9.28 -7.25 2.89
N HIS A 42 -9.70 -6.03 2.62
CA HIS A 42 -10.99 -5.48 3.01
C HIS A 42 -11.63 -4.78 1.81
N GLY A 43 -12.84 -5.19 1.44
CA GLY A 43 -13.56 -4.61 0.32
C GLY A 43 -14.60 -5.57 -0.25
N PRO A 44 -15.19 -5.24 -1.42
CA PRO A 44 -16.14 -6.13 -2.09
C PRO A 44 -15.52 -7.48 -2.46
N GLN A 45 -16.36 -8.53 -2.51
CA GLN A 45 -15.90 -9.86 -2.90
C GLN A 45 -15.25 -9.85 -4.29
N ASN A 46 -14.22 -10.67 -4.47
CA ASN A 46 -13.45 -10.83 -5.72
C ASN A 46 -12.60 -9.63 -6.17
N CYS A 47 -12.55 -8.55 -5.39
CA CYS A 47 -11.74 -7.35 -5.68
C CYS A 47 -10.32 -7.37 -5.09
N HIS A 48 -9.76 -8.55 -4.75
CA HIS A 48 -8.37 -8.68 -4.30
C HIS A 48 -7.39 -8.58 -5.49
N HIS A 49 -7.42 -7.43 -6.18
CA HIS A 49 -6.75 -7.24 -7.47
C HIS A 49 -5.23 -7.32 -7.36
N MET A 50 -4.64 -6.79 -6.29
CA MET A 50 -3.18 -6.78 -6.16
C MET A 50 -2.67 -8.19 -5.94
N MET A 51 -3.31 -8.98 -5.08
CA MET A 51 -2.90 -10.36 -4.87
C MET A 51 -2.99 -11.19 -6.14
N LYS A 52 -4.08 -11.07 -6.93
CA LYS A 52 -4.16 -11.73 -8.24
C LYS A 52 -3.02 -11.33 -9.17
N MET A 53 -2.58 -10.07 -9.11
CA MET A 53 -1.49 -9.59 -9.94
C MET A 53 -0.14 -10.17 -9.50
N LEU A 54 0.11 -10.19 -8.18
CA LEU A 54 1.32 -10.74 -7.56
C LEU A 54 1.45 -12.26 -7.78
N THR A 55 0.34 -13.01 -7.75
CA THR A 55 0.34 -14.47 -8.00
C THR A 55 0.26 -14.84 -9.47
N GLY A 56 -0.01 -13.86 -10.34
CA GLY A 56 -0.14 -14.06 -11.78
C GLY A 56 -1.48 -14.62 -12.25
N GLU A 57 -2.49 -14.59 -11.39
CA GLU A 57 -3.89 -14.84 -11.73
C GLU A 57 -4.54 -13.70 -12.53
N SER A 58 -3.93 -12.51 -12.54
CA SER A 58 -4.34 -11.39 -13.39
C SER A 58 -3.18 -10.77 -14.17
N SER A 59 -3.54 -10.04 -15.22
CA SER A 59 -2.67 -9.25 -16.07
C SER A 59 -2.79 -7.75 -15.76
N PRO A 60 -1.79 -6.93 -16.12
CA PRO A 60 -1.87 -5.47 -16.00
C PRO A 60 -3.00 -4.83 -16.83
N SER A 61 -3.57 -5.56 -17.78
CA SER A 61 -4.76 -5.13 -18.54
C SER A 61 -6.08 -5.35 -17.81
N ASP A 62 -6.13 -6.28 -16.84
CA ASP A 62 -7.37 -6.60 -16.11
C ASP A 62 -7.67 -5.59 -15.00
N PHE A 63 -6.62 -5.02 -14.41
CA PHE A 63 -6.72 -3.93 -13.43
C PHE A 63 -5.48 -3.05 -13.50
N LYS A 64 -5.67 -1.73 -13.59
CA LYS A 64 -4.56 -0.76 -13.62
C LYS A 64 -4.41 -0.07 -12.28
N PHE A 65 -3.36 -0.42 -11.55
CA PHE A 65 -2.94 0.35 -10.38
C PHE A 65 -2.36 1.69 -10.82
N GLN A 66 -3.09 2.78 -10.57
CA GLN A 66 -2.64 4.15 -10.76
C GLN A 66 -2.46 4.84 -9.39
N PRO A 67 -1.26 4.74 -8.77
CA PRO A 67 -0.95 5.48 -7.55
C PRO A 67 -1.14 6.99 -7.76
N ARG A 68 -1.76 7.66 -6.79
CA ARG A 68 -1.90 9.12 -6.76
C ARG A 68 -1.03 9.74 -5.68
N SER A 69 -1.02 9.13 -4.50
CA SER A 69 -0.17 9.53 -3.39
C SER A 69 0.59 8.30 -2.88
N MET A 70 1.76 8.57 -2.31
CA MET A 70 2.59 7.57 -1.66
C MET A 70 3.25 8.25 -0.46
N ASP A 71 2.90 7.81 0.73
CA ASP A 71 3.32 8.42 1.98
C ASP A 71 4.02 7.37 2.83
N ALA A 72 5.25 7.66 3.27
CA ALA A 72 5.90 6.91 4.33
C ALA A 72 5.44 7.48 5.67
N ILE A 73 4.74 6.67 6.47
CA ILE A 73 4.13 7.12 7.73
C ILE A 73 4.89 6.64 8.97
N ASP A 74 5.79 5.66 8.80
CA ASP A 74 6.77 5.20 9.79
C ASP A 74 7.99 4.64 9.05
N ASP A 75 9.05 4.28 9.77
CA ASP A 75 10.31 3.75 9.24
C ASP A 75 10.11 2.51 8.36
N ASN A 76 9.04 1.74 8.60
CA ASN A 76 8.75 0.47 7.94
C ASN A 76 7.41 0.44 7.19
N CYS A 77 6.68 1.55 7.10
CA CYS A 77 5.30 1.56 6.61
C CYS A 77 5.11 2.58 5.50
N VAL A 78 4.67 2.12 4.33
CA VAL A 78 4.35 2.95 3.17
C VAL A 78 2.90 2.73 2.78
N ILE A 79 2.15 3.83 2.74
CA ILE A 79 0.77 3.86 2.27
C ILE A 79 0.75 4.39 0.85
N VAL A 80 -0.06 3.74 0.00
CA VAL A 80 -0.29 4.17 -1.37
C VAL A 80 -1.78 4.19 -1.61
N GLU A 81 -2.32 5.32 -2.05
CA GLU A 81 -3.72 5.44 -2.43
C GLU A 81 -3.84 5.73 -3.93
N GLY A 82 -4.92 5.26 -4.53
CA GLY A 82 -5.15 5.45 -5.94
C GLY A 82 -6.57 5.11 -6.36
N TRP A 83 -6.80 5.25 -7.66
CA TRP A 83 -8.08 4.98 -8.30
C TRP A 83 -7.89 4.14 -9.55
N GLU A 84 -8.93 3.43 -9.93
CA GLU A 84 -9.08 2.93 -11.29
C GLU A 84 -10.32 3.56 -11.93
N GLY A 85 -10.08 4.35 -12.98
CA GLY A 85 -11.11 5.17 -13.60
C GLY A 85 -11.78 6.12 -12.59
N ALA A 86 -13.06 6.39 -12.80
CA ALA A 86 -13.83 7.27 -11.92
C ALA A 86 -14.50 6.54 -10.75
N GLN A 87 -14.47 5.20 -10.72
CA GLN A 87 -15.39 4.41 -9.88
C GLN A 87 -14.73 3.60 -8.77
N VAL A 88 -13.46 3.25 -8.90
CA VAL A 88 -12.79 2.38 -7.94
C VAL A 88 -11.78 3.20 -7.15
N TYR A 89 -11.87 3.11 -5.83
CA TYR A 89 -10.88 3.65 -4.91
C TYR A 89 -10.16 2.50 -4.22
N TRP A 90 -8.85 2.63 -4.00
CA TRP A 90 -8.08 1.65 -3.27
C TRP A 90 -6.99 2.31 -2.41
N VAL A 91 -6.69 1.69 -1.28
CA VAL A 91 -5.55 2.00 -0.41
C VAL A 91 -4.77 0.72 -0.17
N HIS A 92 -3.47 0.80 -0.35
CA HIS A 92 -2.53 -0.26 -0.05
C HIS A 92 -1.61 0.18 1.07
N VAL A 93 -1.50 -0.65 2.11
CA VAL A 93 -0.54 -0.47 3.20
C VAL A 93 0.52 -1.55 3.06
N TRP A 94 1.76 -1.12 2.86
CA TRP A 94 2.92 -1.99 2.71
C TRP A 94 3.81 -1.87 3.94
N THR A 95 4.07 -3.00 4.61
CA THR A 95 5.08 -3.09 5.66
C THR A 95 6.36 -3.68 5.08
N LEU A 96 7.50 -3.04 5.36
CA LEU A 96 8.80 -3.43 4.87
C LEU A 96 9.76 -3.72 6.01
N LYS A 97 10.66 -4.68 5.83
CA LYS A 97 11.78 -4.93 6.72
C LYS A 97 13.05 -4.96 5.88
N ASP A 98 14.02 -4.13 6.25
CA ASP A 98 15.31 -4.03 5.54
C ASP A 98 15.15 -3.80 4.02
N GLY A 99 14.15 -3.00 3.63
CA GLY A 99 13.85 -2.68 2.23
C GLY A 99 13.04 -3.73 1.46
N VAL A 100 12.67 -4.84 2.11
CA VAL A 100 11.86 -5.93 1.52
C VAL A 100 10.43 -5.90 2.07
N ILE A 101 9.43 -6.04 1.21
CA ILE A 101 8.01 -6.05 1.59
C ILE A 101 7.68 -7.38 2.28
N THR A 102 7.22 -7.33 3.52
CA THR A 102 6.87 -8.51 4.33
C THR A 102 5.38 -8.62 4.62
N GLN A 103 4.65 -7.50 4.60
CA GLN A 103 3.21 -7.50 4.81
C GLN A 103 2.49 -6.57 3.84
N PHE A 104 1.26 -6.95 3.49
CA PHE A 104 0.40 -6.20 2.59
C PHE A 104 -1.03 -6.13 3.11
N ARG A 105 -1.63 -4.93 3.16
CA ARG A 105 -3.07 -4.77 3.41
C ARG A 105 -3.71 -3.99 2.27
N GLU A 106 -4.76 -4.57 1.72
CA GLU A 106 -5.53 -4.02 0.60
C GLU A 106 -6.90 -3.57 1.09
N TYR A 107 -7.25 -2.30 0.84
CA TYR A 107 -8.55 -1.72 1.16
C TYR A 107 -9.19 -1.21 -0.14
N PHE A 108 -10.24 -1.87 -0.61
CA PHE A 108 -10.99 -1.47 -1.81
C PHE A 108 -12.31 -0.81 -1.43
N ASN A 109 -12.62 0.30 -2.10
CA ASN A 109 -13.82 1.10 -1.91
C ASN A 109 -14.12 1.35 -0.41
N THR A 110 -13.07 1.68 0.34
CA THR A 110 -13.11 1.86 1.79
C THR A 110 -12.22 3.04 2.16
N TRP A 111 -12.76 4.01 2.89
CA TRP A 111 -11.96 5.10 3.44
C TRP A 111 -11.13 4.58 4.61
N LEU A 112 -9.84 4.90 4.61
CA LEU A 112 -8.89 4.46 5.62
C LEU A 112 -8.37 5.67 6.40
N SER A 113 -8.39 5.57 7.72
CA SER A 113 -7.68 6.47 8.65
C SER A 113 -6.64 5.66 9.41
N VAL A 114 -5.39 6.09 9.41
CA VAL A 114 -4.29 5.46 10.15
C VAL A 114 -3.94 6.28 11.37
N ARG A 115 -3.92 5.62 12.53
CA ARG A 115 -3.64 6.25 13.82
C ARG A 115 -2.48 5.56 14.52
N ASP A 116 -1.67 6.37 15.19
CA ASP A 116 -0.67 5.90 16.13
C ASP A 116 -1.34 5.64 17.47
N LEU A 117 -1.32 4.39 17.93
CA LEU A 117 -1.82 4.00 19.25
C LEU A 117 -0.70 3.75 20.27
N ARG A 118 0.57 3.97 19.90
CA ARG A 118 1.69 3.83 20.85
C ARG A 118 1.46 4.76 22.04
N PRO A 119 1.52 4.25 23.28
CA PRO A 119 1.26 5.07 24.45
C PRO A 119 2.36 6.12 24.62
N LEU A 120 2.08 7.34 24.18
CA LEU A 120 2.85 8.50 24.61
C LEU A 120 2.59 8.68 26.11
N ASN A 121 3.66 8.87 26.89
CA ASN A 121 3.65 9.02 28.35
C ASN A 121 2.87 10.25 28.87
N CYS A 122 2.01 10.87 28.07
CA CYS A 122 1.14 11.96 28.48
C CYS A 122 -0.25 11.78 27.84
N LEU A 123 -1.24 11.77 28.74
CA LEU A 123 -2.68 11.69 28.56
C LEU A 123 -3.23 12.13 27.17
N THR A 124 -3.94 11.19 26.55
CA THR A 124 -5.17 11.39 25.73
C THR A 124 -5.09 12.02 24.33
N SER A 125 -4.15 11.67 23.46
CA SER A 125 -4.39 11.90 22.02
C SER A 125 -3.79 10.82 21.12
N THR A 126 -4.65 9.99 20.53
CA THR A 126 -4.28 9.18 19.37
C THR A 126 -3.98 10.12 18.21
N THR A 127 -2.76 10.12 17.69
CA THR A 127 -2.40 11.01 16.56
C THR A 127 -2.81 10.33 15.26
N THR A 128 -3.55 11.06 14.41
CA THR A 128 -3.83 10.58 13.05
C THR A 128 -2.57 10.78 12.22
N LEU A 129 -1.97 9.68 11.75
CA LEU A 129 -0.75 9.69 10.95
C LEU A 129 -1.07 9.91 9.47
N TRP A 130 -2.19 9.34 9.02
CA TRP A 130 -2.61 9.42 7.64
C TRP A 130 -4.13 9.24 7.55
N GLN A 131 -4.73 9.83 6.53
CA GLN A 131 -6.13 9.59 6.21
C GLN A 131 -6.31 9.65 4.69
N SER A 132 -7.28 8.89 4.21
CA SER A 132 -7.66 8.89 2.80
C SER A 132 -8.03 10.29 2.32
N HIS A 133 -7.67 10.59 1.08
CA HIS A 133 -8.05 11.83 0.42
C HIS A 133 -9.24 11.57 -0.52
N PRO A 134 -10.49 11.77 -0.05
CA PRO A 134 -11.64 11.74 -0.94
C PRO A 134 -11.49 12.85 -1.98
N GLN A 135 -11.43 12.49 -3.26
CA GLN A 135 -11.53 13.49 -4.34
C GLN A 135 -12.86 14.24 -4.26
N ASP A 136 -12.97 15.36 -4.99
CA ASP A 136 -14.23 16.04 -5.36
C ASP A 136 -15.22 15.16 -6.17
N LEU A 137 -14.97 13.85 -6.25
CA LEU A 137 -15.92 12.89 -6.80
C LEU A 137 -17.17 12.92 -5.90
N ALA A 138 -18.35 13.06 -6.53
CA ALA A 138 -19.66 13.14 -5.89
C ALA A 138 -19.74 12.31 -4.60
N PRO A 139 -20.31 12.85 -3.50
CA PRO A 139 -20.20 12.28 -2.16
C PRO A 139 -20.49 10.78 -2.17
N ARG A 140 -19.43 9.98 -2.14
CA ARG A 140 -19.53 8.52 -2.07
C ARG A 140 -19.59 8.14 -0.60
N SER A 141 -20.67 7.50 -0.21
CA SER A 141 -20.74 6.81 1.08
C SER A 141 -19.96 5.50 0.97
N LEU A 142 -18.67 5.54 1.29
CA LEU A 142 -17.85 4.35 1.49
C LEU A 142 -17.75 4.05 3.00
N PRO A 143 -17.59 2.79 3.40
CA PRO A 143 -17.26 2.45 4.78
C PRO A 143 -15.98 3.17 5.21
N GLU A 144 -15.97 3.70 6.44
CA GLU A 144 -14.74 4.19 7.08
C GLU A 144 -14.15 3.09 7.96
N LEU A 145 -12.84 2.91 7.86
CA LEU A 145 -12.07 1.97 8.66
C LEU A 145 -10.87 2.67 9.29
N MET A 146 -10.62 2.37 10.56
CA MET A 146 -9.42 2.78 11.25
C MET A 146 -8.40 1.64 11.23
N PHE A 147 -7.17 1.94 10.81
CA PHE A 147 -6.02 1.08 11.00
C PHE A 147 -5.11 1.68 12.07
N ALA A 148 -4.68 0.86 13.02
CA ALA A 148 -3.81 1.26 14.10
C ALA A 148 -2.44 0.61 13.91
N ILE A 149 -1.39 1.41 14.06
CA ILE A 149 -0.01 0.94 14.16
C ILE A 149 0.53 1.07 15.58
#